data_AF-A0A914DHZ7-F1
#
_entry.id   AF-A0A914DHZ7-F1
#
_cell.length_a   1.000
_cell.length_b   1.000
_cell.length_c   1.000
_cell.angle_alpha   90.00
_cell.angle_beta   90.00
_cell.angle_gamma   90.00
#
_symmetry.space_group_name_H-M   'P 1'
#
loop_
_entity.id
_entity.type
_entity.pdbx_description
1 polymer ?
#
loop_
_entity_poly.entity_id
_entity_poly.type
_entity_poly.pdbx_seq_one_letter_code
_entity_poly.pdbx_strand_id
1 'polypeptide(L)' 'MNAINELRYMNLKDLYEKMRLSNQEFDDWLESMGLLHAFQVCDFCGDHMKPDGRNRTWICHKRDWLPDT' A
#
# COMPACT_ATOMS: atom_id res chain seq x y z
N MET A 1 -14.09 -11.04 -3.38
CA MET A 1 -13.92 -10.90 -4.85
C MET A 1 -12.42 -11.03 -5.12
N ASN A 2 -11.96 -11.84 -6.07
CA ASN A 2 -10.52 -11.93 -6.38
C ASN A 2 -10.13 -10.67 -7.18
N ALA A 3 -9.11 -9.93 -6.74
CA ALA A 3 -8.65 -8.70 -7.39
C ALA A 3 -8.30 -8.88 -8.86
N ILE A 4 -7.77 -10.04 -9.23
CA ILE A 4 -7.49 -10.38 -10.63
C ILE A 4 -8.78 -10.39 -11.48
N ASN A 5 -9.91 -10.82 -10.91
CA ASN A 5 -11.18 -10.82 -11.63
C ASN A 5 -11.73 -9.39 -11.80
N GLU A 6 -11.61 -8.54 -10.79
CA GLU A 6 -12.07 -7.14 -10.87
C GLU A 6 -11.27 -6.35 -11.91
N LEU A 7 -9.94 -6.53 -11.96
CA LEU A 7 -9.10 -5.95 -13.01
C LEU A 7 -9.45 -6.49 -14.40
N ARG A 8 -9.76 -7.79 -14.52
CA ARG A 8 -10.09 -8.42 -15.81
C ARG A 8 -11.37 -7.88 -16.43
N TYR A 9 -12.34 -7.47 -15.61
CA TYR A 9 -13.61 -6.91 -16.06
C TYR A 9 -13.65 -5.38 -15.98
N MET A 10 -12.54 -4.74 -15.63
CA MET A 10 -12.44 -3.28 -15.62
C MET A 10 -12.61 -2.73 -17.02
N ASN A 11 -13.62 -1.88 -17.20
CA ASN A 11 -13.86 -1.19 -18.47
C ASN A 11 -13.32 0.25 -18.44
N LEU A 12 -13.42 0.95 -19.57
CA LEU A 12 -12.89 2.31 -19.72
C LEU A 12 -13.51 3.30 -18.72
N LYS A 13 -14.81 3.16 -18.41
CA LYS A 13 -15.50 4.01 -17.43
C LYS A 13 -14.94 3.78 -16.03
N ASP A 14 -14.76 2.52 -15.64
CA ASP A 14 -14.19 2.18 -14.34
C ASP A 14 -12.79 2.79 -14.19
N LEU A 15 -11.96 2.71 -15.24
CA LEU A 15 -10.64 3.33 -15.27
C LEU A 15 -10.72 4.86 -15.08
N TYR A 16 -11.63 5.54 -15.78
CA TYR A 16 -11.84 6.98 -15.63
C TYR A 16 -12.23 7.36 -14.19
N GLU A 17 -13.08 6.57 -13.54
CA GLU A 17 -13.41 6.80 -12.12
C GLU A 17 -12.19 6.63 -11.22
N LYS A 18 -11.33 5.64 -11.49
CA LYS A 18 -10.07 5.47 -10.73
C LYS A 18 -9.09 6.62 -10.93
N MET A 19 -9.04 7.21 -12.12
CA MET A 19 -8.20 8.40 -12.38
C MET A 19 -8.67 9.67 -11.67
N ARG A 20 -9.90 9.69 -11.13
CA ARG A 20 -10.45 10.82 -10.38
C ARG A 20 -10.18 10.72 -8.88
N LEU A 21 -9.73 9.57 -8.40
CA LEU A 21 -9.38 9.36 -7.00
C LEU A 21 -8.17 10.21 -6.64
N SER A 22 -8.14 10.74 -5.41
CA SER A 22 -6.90 11.24 -4.82
C SER A 22 -5.90 10.09 -4.64
N ASN A 23 -4.61 10.40 -4.50
CA ASN A 23 -3.57 9.40 -4.26
C ASN A 23 -3.92 8.49 -3.07
N GLN A 24 -4.47 9.09 -2.00
CA GLN A 24 -4.91 8.41 -0.80
C GLN A 24 -6.04 7.40 -1.08
N GLU A 25 -7.08 7.83 -1.81
CA GLU A 25 -8.22 6.98 -2.17
C GLU A 25 -7.83 5.88 -3.17
N PHE A 26 -6.86 6.17 -4.04
CA PHE A 26 -6.29 5.20 -4.96
C PHE A 26 -5.53 4.11 -4.20
N ASP A 27 -4.72 4.47 -3.21
CA ASP A 27 -4.02 3.52 -2.34
C ASP A 27 -5.00 2.69 -1.50
N ASP A 28 -6.04 3.32 -0.92
CA ASP A 28 -7.11 2.60 -0.20
C ASP A 28 -7.79 1.56 -1.10
N TRP A 29 -8.05 1.91 -2.36
CA TRP A 29 -8.63 0.99 -3.33
C TRP A 29 -7.67 -0.16 -3.66
N LEU A 30 -6.38 0.11 -3.88
CA LEU A 30 -5.38 -0.93 -4.13
C LEU A 30 -5.20 -1.88 -2.92
N GLU A 31 -5.25 -1.37 -1.70
CA GLU A 31 -5.24 -2.17 -0.47
C GLU A 31 -6.50 -3.02 -0.35
N SER A 32 -7.69 -2.47 -0.68
CA SER A 32 -8.96 -3.21 -0.65
C SER A 32 -8.96 -4.41 -1.61
N MET A 33 -8.17 -4.30 -2.69
CA MET A 33 -7.93 -5.37 -3.65
C MET A 33 -6.77 -6.30 -3.25
N GLY A 34 -6.03 -6.02 -2.18
CA GLY A 34 -4.80 -6.75 -1.86
C GLY A 34 -3.72 -6.64 -2.95
N LEU A 35 -3.82 -5.62 -3.82
CA LEU A 35 -2.84 -5.31 -4.86
C LEU A 35 -1.70 -4.47 -4.28
N LEU A 36 -2.03 -3.56 -3.36
CA LEU A 36 -1.05 -3.04 -2.44
C LEU A 36 -0.83 -4.13 -1.38
N HIS A 37 0.31 -4.82 -1.46
CA HIS A 37 0.76 -5.59 -0.32
C HIS A 37 0.97 -4.60 0.83
N ALA A 38 0.36 -4.88 1.98
CA ALA A 38 0.56 -4.13 3.21
C ALA A 38 1.99 -4.33 3.79
N PHE A 39 3.00 -4.39 2.92
CA PHE A 39 4.38 -4.66 3.25
C PHE A 39 5.25 -3.75 2.38
N GLN A 40 5.53 -2.56 2.88
CA GLN A 40 6.72 -1.85 2.43
C GLN A 40 7.96 -2.62 2.88
N VAL A 41 9.03 -2.56 2.09
CA VAL A 41 10.33 -3.14 2.47
C VAL A 41 11.21 -2.00 2.91
N CYS A 42 11.92 -2.16 4.03
CA CYS A 42 12.83 -1.13 4.49
C CYS A 42 14.07 -1.08 3.60
N ASP A 43 14.37 0.07 2.99
CA ASP A 43 15.54 0.26 2.12
C ASP A 43 16.88 -0.06 2.80
N PHE A 44 16.93 -0.04 4.13
CA PHE A 44 18.16 -0.26 4.90
C PHE A 44 18.37 -1.72 5.31
N CYS A 45 17.34 -2.41 5.79
CA CYS A 45 17.48 -3.79 6.28
C CYS A 45 16.88 -4.85 5.37
N GLY A 46 16.12 -4.46 4.34
CA GLY A 46 15.46 -5.38 3.41
C GLY A 46 14.31 -6.18 4.02
N ASP A 47 13.94 -5.94 5.28
CA ASP A 47 12.82 -6.60 5.95
C ASP A 47 11.49 -5.89 5.68
N HIS A 48 10.41 -6.66 5.78
CA HIS A 48 9.05 -6.14 5.71
C HIS A 48 8.73 -5.19 6.87
N MET A 49 8.26 -4.01 6.52
CA MET A 49 7.74 -2.98 7.42
C MET A 49 6.27 -3.26 7.74
N LYS A 50 5.81 -2.75 8.88
CA LYS A 50 4.40 -2.79 9.26
C LYS A 50 3.85 -1.37 9.34
N PRO A 51 2.57 -1.16 9.03
CA PRO A 51 1.95 0.15 9.18
C PRO A 51 1.81 0.47 10.67
N ASP A 52 2.12 1.70 11.06
CA ASP A 52 1.76 2.24 12.37
C ASP A 52 0.23 2.32 12.44
N GLY A 53 -0.40 1.73 13.47
CA GLY A 53 -1.86 1.71 13.58
C GLY A 53 -2.48 3.10 13.76
N ARG A 54 -1.67 4.15 13.97
CA ARG A 54 -2.14 5.54 14.20
C ARG A 54 -1.97 6.45 12.99
N ASN A 55 -1.04 6.15 12.09
CA ASN A 55 -0.72 6.95 10.91
C ASN A 55 -0.34 6.00 9.76
N ARG A 56 -0.58 6.35 8.49
CA ARG A 56 -0.08 5.60 7.31
C ARG A 56 1.46 5.62 7.16
N THR A 57 2.19 5.70 8.28
CA THR A 57 3.63 5.65 8.37
C THR A 57 4.04 4.20 8.52
N TRP A 58 4.91 3.75 7.63
CA TRP A 58 5.49 2.41 7.70
C TRP A 58 6.66 2.40 8.67
N ILE A 59 6.63 1.50 9.65
CA ILE A 59 7.69 1.35 10.64
C ILE A 59 8.46 0.06 10.36
N CYS A 60 9.79 0.21 10.31
CA CYS A 60 10.70 -0.92 10.32
C CYS A 60 10.95 -1.33 11.77
N HIS A 61 10.45 -2.51 12.18
CA HIS A 61 10.63 -3.04 13.54
C HIS A 61 12.03 -3.58 13.84
N LYS A 62 12.94 -3.60 12.84
CA LYS A 62 14.36 -3.89 13.06
C LYS A 62 15.18 -2.62 13.28
N ARG A 63 14.54 -1.44 13.22
CA ARG A 63 15.15 -0.15 13.56
C ARG A 63 15.15 0.10 15.08
N ASP A 64 15.37 -0.95 15.88
CA ASP A 64 15.60 -0.84 17.32
C ASP A 64 17.06 -0.46 17.65
N TRP A 65 17.88 -0.12 16.64
CA TRP A 65 19.24 0.38 16.84
C TRP A 65 19.62 1.40 15.76
N LEU A 66 19.37 2.67 16.03
CA LEU A 66 20.24 3.74 15.57
C LEU A 66 20.63 4.54 16.82
N PRO A 67 21.90 4.51 17.27
CA PRO A 67 22.35 5.46 18.27
C PRO A 67 22.25 6.86 17.66
N ASP A 68 21.77 7.82 18.44
CA ASP A 68 21.60 9.22 18.05
C ASP A 68 22.82 9.73 17.27
N THR A 69 22.59 10.16 16.02
CA THR A 69 23.51 11.02 15.27
C THR A 69 22.72 12.15 14.66
#